data_AF-W0SFB7-F1
#
_entry.id   AF-W0SFB7-F1
#
_cell.length_a   1.000
_cell.length_b   1.000
_cell.length_c   1.000
_cell.angle_alpha   90.00
_cell.angle_beta   90.00
_cell.angle_gamma   90.00
#
_symmetry.space_group_name_H-M   'P 1'
#
loop_
_entity.id
_entity.type
_entity.pdbx_description
1 polymer ?
#
loop_
_entity_poly.entity_id
_entity_poly.type
_entity_poly.pdbx_seq_one_letter_code
_entity_poly.pdbx_strand_id
1 'polypeptide(L)'
;MTAIDTPNGMAEGTLDGSMAEFFKAQTRSSAPVMVNVRTLKRFPTAGCARLEATLIQDGVPTQQGSAIPFVIRYEINLCRDGRPPTEGIDLDAASRVLPR
;
A
#
# COMPACT_ATOMS: atom_id res chain seq x y z
N MET A 1 12.32 8.10 -4.44
CA MET A 1 12.98 6.77 -4.39
C MET A 1 12.00 5.79 -3.79
N THR A 2 11.96 4.54 -4.26
CA THR A 2 10.98 3.53 -3.77
C THR A 2 11.61 2.65 -2.69
N ALA A 3 10.81 2.06 -1.80
CA ALA A 3 11.30 1.16 -0.75
C ALA A 3 12.04 -0.08 -1.31
N ILE A 4 11.72 -0.49 -2.54
CA ILE A 4 12.40 -1.60 -3.23
C ILE A 4 13.87 -1.25 -3.51
N ASP A 5 14.18 0.02 -3.78
CA ASP A 5 15.50 0.43 -4.24
C ASP A 5 16.39 0.98 -3.12
N THR A 6 15.81 1.35 -1.98
CA THR A 6 16.57 1.91 -0.86
C THR A 6 17.29 0.81 -0.08
N PRO A 7 18.55 1.02 0.36
CA PRO A 7 19.29 0.04 1.15
C PRO A 7 18.61 -0.33 2.47
N ASN A 8 18.01 0.66 3.14
CA ASN A 8 17.25 0.45 4.38
C ASN A 8 15.84 -0.11 4.13
N GLY A 9 15.43 -0.28 2.86
CA GLY A 9 14.14 -0.85 2.49
C GLY A 9 12.94 0.03 2.85
N MET A 10 13.15 1.33 3.06
CA MET A 10 12.11 2.28 3.48
C MET A 10 11.82 3.34 2.43
N ALA A 11 10.57 3.78 2.37
CA ALA A 11 10.15 4.99 1.67
C ALA A 11 8.98 5.63 2.40
N GLU A 12 8.91 6.95 2.37
CA GLU A 12 7.84 7.73 2.98
C GLU A 12 7.32 8.74 1.96
N GLY A 13 6.05 9.12 2.10
CA GLY A 13 5.44 10.12 1.24
C GLY A 13 3.99 10.40 1.61
N THR A 14 3.34 11.19 0.76
CA THR A 14 1.92 11.52 0.88
C THR A 14 1.22 10.98 -0.36
N LEU A 15 0.05 10.35 -0.20
CA LEU A 15 -0.79 10.02 -1.36
C LEU A 15 -1.32 11.30 -2.01
N ASP A 16 -1.38 11.28 -3.32
CA ASP A 16 -2.02 12.29 -4.14
C ASP A 16 -3.06 11.66 -5.08
N GLY A 17 -3.68 12.51 -5.91
CA GLY A 17 -4.63 12.09 -6.93
C GLY A 17 -5.88 11.39 -6.40
N SER A 18 -6.44 10.50 -7.23
CA SER A 18 -7.72 9.83 -6.95
C SER A 18 -7.69 8.95 -5.70
N MET A 19 -6.54 8.37 -5.36
CA MET A 19 -6.41 7.54 -4.17
C MET A 19 -6.47 8.39 -2.90
N ALA A 20 -5.81 9.54 -2.87
CA ALA A 20 -5.91 10.47 -1.74
C ALA A 20 -7.36 10.94 -1.53
N GLU A 21 -8.05 11.28 -2.62
CA GLU A 21 -9.46 11.71 -2.57
C GLU A 21 -10.40 10.58 -2.10
N PHE A 22 -10.15 9.34 -2.52
CA PHE A 22 -10.88 8.18 -2.03
C PHE A 22 -10.76 8.03 -0.50
N PHE A 23 -9.54 8.12 0.05
CA PHE A 23 -9.33 8.01 1.49
C PHE A 23 -9.98 9.17 2.26
N LYS A 24 -9.81 10.42 1.79
CA LYS A 24 -10.48 11.59 2.40
C LYS A 24 -12.00 11.44 2.42
N ALA A 25 -12.59 10.94 1.34
CA ALA A 25 -14.03 10.68 1.28
C ALA A 25 -14.46 9.60 2.28
N GLN A 26 -13.70 8.50 2.37
CA GLN A 26 -14.01 7.37 3.24
C GLN A 26 -13.85 7.70 4.73
N THR A 27 -12.78 8.39 5.10
CA THR A 27 -12.50 8.76 6.49
C THR A 27 -13.23 10.04 6.91
N ARG A 28 -13.68 10.85 5.95
CA ARG A 28 -14.25 12.19 6.16
C ARG A 28 -13.25 13.17 6.80
N SER A 29 -11.95 12.92 6.65
CA SER A 29 -10.90 13.87 7.00
C SER A 29 -10.37 14.59 5.76
N SER A 30 -10.07 15.88 5.89
CA SER A 30 -9.36 16.66 4.87
C SER A 30 -7.84 16.61 5.01
N ALA A 31 -7.32 15.98 6.08
CA ALA A 31 -5.90 15.87 6.32
C ALA A 31 -5.19 15.06 5.21
N PRO A 32 -3.92 15.36 4.92
CA PRO A 32 -3.11 14.54 4.01
C PRO A 32 -3.06 13.06 4.44
N VAL A 33 -3.01 12.16 3.47
CA VAL A 33 -2.85 10.73 3.74
C VAL A 33 -1.36 10.39 3.61
N MET A 34 -0.72 10.14 4.74
CA MET A 34 0.69 9.77 4.80
C MET A 34 0.85 8.28 4.52
N VAL A 35 1.91 7.91 3.80
CA VAL A 35 2.28 6.51 3.52
C VAL A 35 3.70 6.26 3.95
N ASN A 36 3.87 5.24 4.78
CA ASN A 36 5.18 4.70 5.12
C ASN A 36 5.26 3.28 4.56
N VAL A 37 6.24 3.04 3.70
CA VAL A 37 6.48 1.75 3.07
C VAL A 37 7.74 1.14 3.64
N ARG A 38 7.66 -0.13 4.07
CA ARG A 38 8.82 -0.93 4.46
C ARG A 38 8.89 -2.23 3.67
N THR A 39 10.10 -2.61 3.27
CA THR A 39 10.36 -3.91 2.65
C THR A 39 10.41 -4.98 3.73
N LEU A 40 9.47 -5.93 3.68
CA LEU A 40 9.43 -7.08 4.59
C LEU A 40 10.32 -8.22 4.10
N LYS A 41 10.33 -8.45 2.77
CA LYS A 41 11.12 -9.51 2.14
C LYS A 41 11.48 -9.10 0.72
N ARG A 42 12.72 -9.35 0.31
CA ARG A 42 13.14 -9.26 -1.09
C ARG A 42 13.00 -10.64 -1.74
N PHE A 43 12.42 -10.69 -2.94
CA PHE A 43 12.29 -11.94 -3.69
C PHE A 43 13.56 -12.24 -4.51
N PRO A 44 13.78 -13.50 -4.93
CA PRO A 44 14.88 -13.85 -5.82
C PRO A 44 14.81 -13.12 -7.16
N THR A 45 13.59 -12.91 -7.68
CA THR A 45 13.39 -12.08 -8.87
C THR A 45 13.78 -10.63 -8.57
N ALA A 46 14.76 -10.13 -9.32
CA ALA A 46 15.30 -8.79 -9.15
C ALA A 46 14.21 -7.72 -9.28
N GLY A 47 14.18 -6.79 -8.32
CA GLY A 47 13.20 -5.72 -8.29
C GLY A 47 11.81 -6.11 -7.77
N CYS A 48 11.64 -7.33 -7.24
CA CYS A 48 10.40 -7.77 -6.60
C CYS A 48 10.56 -7.91 -5.08
N ALA A 49 9.55 -7.50 -4.33
CA ALA A 49 9.55 -7.56 -2.87
C ALA A 49 8.14 -7.72 -2.29
N ARG A 50 8.07 -8.23 -1.06
CA ARG A 50 6.91 -8.05 -0.17
C ARG A 50 7.12 -6.76 0.61
N LEU A 51 6.15 -5.87 0.50
CA LEU A 51 6.13 -4.56 1.11
C LEU A 51 5.00 -4.50 2.14
N GLU A 52 5.20 -3.80 3.24
CA GLU A 52 4.11 -3.27 4.05
C GLU A 52 3.96 -1.78 3.75
N ALA A 53 2.74 -1.35 3.43
CA ALA A 53 2.36 0.05 3.37
C ALA A 53 1.48 0.38 4.59
N THR A 54 1.95 1.30 5.42
CA THR A 54 1.18 1.88 6.52
C THR A 54 0.63 3.23 6.07
N LEU A 55 -0.69 3.33 5.96
CA LEU A 55 -1.38 4.58 5.66
C LEU A 55 -1.86 5.20 6.96
N ILE A 56 -1.62 6.50 7.12
CA ILE A 56 -1.98 7.28 8.30
C ILE A 56 -2.74 8.52 7.84
N GLN A 57 -3.91 8.76 8.42
CA GLN A 57 -4.66 9.99 8.21
C GLN A 57 -5.18 10.51 9.54
N ASP A 58 -4.78 11.73 9.89
CA ASP A 58 -5.22 12.39 11.12
C ASP A 58 -6.62 13.00 10.97
N GLY A 59 -7.19 13.44 12.09
CA GLY A 59 -8.42 14.23 12.09
C GLY A 59 -9.66 13.45 11.65
N VAL A 60 -9.65 12.12 11.74
CA VAL A 60 -10.78 11.29 11.33
C VAL A 60 -11.88 11.36 12.40
N PRO A 61 -13.09 11.87 12.07
CA PRO A 61 -14.16 12.04 13.03
C PRO A 61 -14.74 10.69 13.48
N THR A 62 -14.90 10.55 14.79
CA THR A 62 -15.57 9.40 15.43
C THR A 62 -17.04 9.71 15.72
N GLN A 63 -17.82 8.67 15.98
CA GLN A 63 -19.23 8.83 16.40
C GLN A 63 -19.36 9.50 17.77
N GLN A 64 -18.32 9.46 18.60
CA GLN A 64 -18.28 10.14 19.90
C GLN A 64 -17.91 11.63 19.80
N GLY A 65 -17.70 12.16 18.58
CA GLY A 65 -17.40 13.58 18.36
C GLY A 65 -15.93 13.98 18.52
N SER A 66 -15.06 13.05 18.94
CA SER A 66 -13.61 13.26 18.90
C SER A 66 -13.04 12.93 17.51
N ALA A 67 -11.90 13.53 17.16
CA ALA A 67 -11.15 13.20 15.97
C ALA A 67 -9.88 12.43 16.35
N ILE A 68 -9.58 11.34 15.63
CA ILE A 68 -8.45 10.45 15.93
C ILE A 68 -7.60 10.18 14.68
N PRO A 69 -6.35 9.73 14.84
CA PRO A 69 -5.57 9.15 13.75
C PRO A 69 -6.20 7.84 13.28
N PHE A 70 -6.39 7.71 11.98
CA PHE A 70 -6.74 6.46 11.32
C PHE A 70 -5.49 5.84 10.73
N VAL A 71 -5.24 4.57 11.07
CA VAL A 71 -4.07 3.83 10.61
C VAL A 71 -4.52 2.51 10.00
N ILE A 72 -4.11 2.25 8.75
CA ILE A 72 -4.25 0.92 8.14
C ILE A 72 -2.90 0.43 7.67
N ARG A 73 -2.68 -0.88 7.79
CA ARG A 73 -1.51 -1.57 7.27
C ARG A 73 -1.95 -2.58 6.23
N TYR A 74 -1.29 -2.54 5.08
CA TYR A 74 -1.49 -3.51 4.00
C TYR A 74 -0.16 -4.13 3.64
N GLU A 75 -0.17 -5.42 3.33
CA GLU A 75 0.98 -6.10 2.77
C GLU A 75 0.72 -6.46 1.32
N ILE A 76 1.67 -6.12 0.45
CA ILE A 76 1.57 -6.30 -0.99
C ILE A 76 2.87 -6.91 -1.51
N ASN A 77 2.73 -7.90 -2.39
CA ASN A 77 3.83 -8.39 -3.20
C ASN A 77 3.86 -7.58 -4.50
N LEU A 78 4.95 -6.88 -4.78
CA LEU A 78 5.06 -5.97 -5.92
C LEU A 78 6.46 -6.00 -6.53
N CYS A 79 6.52 -5.92 -7.85
CA CYS A 79 7.74 -5.65 -8.60
C CYS A 79 7.86 -4.16 -8.95
N ARG A 80 9.07 -3.70 -9.28
CA ARG A 80 9.35 -2.29 -9.58
C ARG A 80 8.46 -1.71 -10.70
N ASP A 81 8.01 -2.55 -11.62
CA ASP A 81 7.11 -2.19 -12.71
C ASP A 81 5.63 -2.17 -12.32
N GLY A 82 5.31 -2.38 -11.04
CA GLY A 82 3.95 -2.39 -10.51
C GLY A 82 3.18 -3.70 -10.77
N ARG A 83 3.81 -4.71 -11.39
CA ARG A 83 3.20 -6.02 -11.57
C ARG A 83 3.31 -6.85 -10.29
N PRO A 84 2.35 -7.77 -10.04
CA PRO A 84 2.57 -8.77 -9.01
C PRO A 84 3.75 -9.66 -9.41
N PRO A 85 4.56 -10.14 -8.46
CA PRO A 85 5.56 -11.14 -8.77
C PRO A 85 4.86 -12.40 -9.30
N THR A 86 5.44 -13.01 -10.33
CA THR A 86 4.98 -14.31 -10.85
C THR A 86 5.15 -15.43 -9.81
N GLU A 87 6.00 -15.20 -8.81
CA GLU A 87 6.25 -16.10 -7.70
C GLU A 87 5.15 -15.94 -6.64
N GLY A 88 4.33 -16.96 -6.46
CA GLY A 88 3.22 -16.96 -5.49
C GLY A 88 1.84 -16.68 -6.08
N ILE A 89 1.74 -16.48 -7.39
CA ILE A 89 0.47 -16.63 -8.12
C ILE A 89 0.40 -18.09 -8.60
N ASP A 90 -0.57 -18.84 -8.10
CA ASP A 90 -0.97 -20.10 -8.74
C ASP A 90 -1.69 -19.74 -10.04
N LEU A 91 -0.93 -19.74 -11.15
CA LEU A 91 -1.44 -19.41 -12.47
C LEU A 91 -2.52 -20.40 -12.93
N ASP A 92 -2.50 -21.64 -12.43
CA ASP A 92 -3.52 -22.65 -12.73
C ASP A 92 -4.81 -22.37 -11.97
N ALA A 93 -4.72 -21.87 -10.74
CA ALA A 93 -5.88 -21.38 -10.00
C ALA A 93 -6.44 -20.10 -10.63
N ALA A 94 -5.59 -19.13 -10.98
CA ALA A 94 -6.01 -17.87 -11.59
C ALA A 94 -6.70 -18.08 -12.95
N SER A 95 -6.18 -18.98 -13.79
CA SER A 95 -6.75 -19.29 -15.10
C SER A 95 -8.14 -19.94 -15.03
N ARG A 96 -8.50 -20.56 -13.90
CA ARG A 96 -9.83 -21.15 -13.68
C ARG A 96 -10.91 -20.10 -13.37
N VAL A 97 -10.54 -18.88 -12.99
CA VAL A 97 -11.47 -17.83 -12.57
C VAL A 97 -11.57 -16.67 -13.57
N LEU A 98 -10.65 -16.59 -14.54
CA LEU A 98 -10.72 -15.61 -15.61
C LEU A 98 -11.66 -16.10 -16.72
N PRO A 99 -12.65 -15.29 -17.15
CA PRO A 99 -13.51 -15.67 -18.27
C PRO A 99 -12.66 -15.76 -19.55
N ARG A 100 -12.96 -16.77 -20.37
CA ARG A 100 -12.34 -16.99 -21.68
C ARG A 100 -12.54 -15.83 -22.62
#